data_AF-A0A1X7INT3-F1
#
_entry.id   AF-A0A1X7INT3-F1
#
_cell.length_a   1.000
_cell.length_b   1.000
_cell.length_c   1.000
_cell.angle_alpha   90.00
_cell.angle_beta   90.00
_cell.angle_gamma   90.00
#
_symmetry.space_group_name_H-M   'P 1'
#
loop_
_entity.id
_entity.type
_entity.pdbx_description
1 polymer ?
#
loop_
_entity_poly.entity_id
_entity_poly.type
_entity_poly.pdbx_seq_one_letter_code
_entity_poly.pdbx_strand_id
1 'polypeptide(L)'
;MIMNVIKYTSHLLVCLLLVLGMQACSANGPKPIKYGKDQCVYCKMTISDARFGTQLLTKKGRAYNFDDVSCMIAFSKEGQVGPEDIADLYVPDYHTKKLYPVTALFFLKSEQLKSPMRGDIAAFKNESDLKHMQEKLGGEQLTWEQISK
;
A
#
# COMPACT_ATOMS: atom_id res chain seq x y z
N MET A 1 -31.48 -24.41 -45.42
CA MET A 1 -30.93 -23.04 -45.24
C MET A 1 -31.17 -22.47 -43.84
N ILE A 2 -32.34 -22.69 -43.22
CA ILE A 2 -32.72 -22.13 -41.90
C ILE A 2 -31.90 -22.71 -40.72
N MET A 3 -31.51 -24.00 -40.77
CA MET A 3 -30.76 -24.66 -39.68
C MET A 3 -29.31 -24.15 -39.52
N ASN A 4 -28.68 -23.65 -40.58
CA ASN A 4 -27.32 -23.10 -40.50
C ASN A 4 -27.32 -21.73 -39.83
N VAL A 5 -28.34 -20.89 -40.08
CA VAL A 5 -28.48 -19.56 -39.48
C VAL A 5 -28.57 -19.66 -37.95
N ILE A 6 -29.30 -20.65 -37.42
CA ILE A 6 -29.48 -20.88 -35.97
C ILE A 6 -28.16 -21.28 -35.28
N LYS A 7 -27.31 -22.07 -35.95
CA LYS A 7 -25.98 -22.44 -35.43
C LYS A 7 -25.06 -21.22 -35.34
N TYR A 8 -25.02 -20.37 -36.37
CA TYR A 8 -24.17 -19.17 -36.37
C TYR A 8 -24.64 -18.11 -35.36
N THR A 9 -25.95 -17.96 -35.13
CA THR A 9 -26.48 -17.04 -34.09
C THR A 9 -26.14 -17.49 -32.67
N SER A 10 -26.09 -18.81 -32.41
CA SER A 10 -25.71 -19.35 -31.10
C SER A 10 -24.22 -19.13 -30.79
N HIS A 11 -23.35 -19.24 -31.80
CA HIS A 11 -21.91 -18.98 -31.62
C HIS A 11 -21.59 -17.48 -31.49
N LEU A 12 -22.33 -16.60 -32.18
CA LEU A 12 -22.18 -15.15 -32.01
C LEU A 12 -22.57 -14.67 -30.61
N LEU A 13 -23.63 -15.24 -30.02
CA LEU A 13 -24.09 -14.89 -28.67
C LEU A 13 -23.08 -15.31 -27.59
N VAL A 14 -22.46 -16.49 -27.76
CA VAL A 14 -21.40 -16.99 -26.86
C VAL A 14 -20.13 -16.15 -26.96
N CYS A 15 -19.73 -15.72 -28.17
CA CYS A 15 -18.61 -14.78 -28.35
C CYS A 15 -18.89 -13.40 -27.73
N LEU A 16 -20.12 -12.89 -27.83
CA LEU A 16 -20.48 -11.59 -27.25
C LEU A 16 -20.48 -11.61 -25.71
N LEU A 17 -20.88 -12.74 -25.10
CA LEU A 17 -20.83 -12.96 -23.65
C LEU A 17 -19.39 -13.11 -23.10
N LEU A 18 -18.46 -13.63 -23.91
CA LEU A 18 -17.04 -13.75 -23.55
C LEU A 18 -16.30 -12.40 -23.54
N VAL A 19 -16.69 -11.44 -24.38
CA VAL A 19 -16.07 -10.10 -24.45
C VAL A 19 -16.51 -9.19 -23.29
N LEU A 20 -17.70 -9.42 -22.71
CA LEU A 20 -18.21 -8.65 -21.58
C LEU A 20 -17.60 -9.02 -20.21
N GLY A 21 -16.82 -10.11 -20.13
CA GLY A 21 -16.27 -10.64 -18.88
C GLY A 21 -14.93 -10.06 -18.41
N MET A 22 -14.28 -9.18 -19.18
CA MET A 22 -12.90 -8.72 -18.89
C MET A 22 -12.78 -7.29 -18.36
N GLN A 23 -13.86 -6.71 -17.83
CA GLN A 23 -13.76 -5.46 -17.05
C GLN A 23 -13.29 -5.79 -15.62
N ALA A 24 -12.06 -6.29 -15.47
CA ALA A 24 -11.42 -6.35 -14.17
C ALA A 24 -11.12 -4.90 -13.75
N CYS A 25 -11.97 -4.31 -12.91
CA CYS A 25 -11.67 -3.05 -12.25
C CYS A 25 -10.37 -3.25 -11.44
N SER A 26 -9.23 -2.84 -12.00
CA SER A 26 -8.04 -2.60 -11.20
C SER A 26 -8.36 -1.39 -10.34
N ALA A 27 -8.77 -1.61 -9.09
CA ALA A 27 -8.89 -0.53 -8.13
C ALA A 27 -7.51 0.15 -8.05
N ASN A 28 -7.44 1.39 -8.54
CA ASN A 28 -6.23 2.20 -8.47
C ASN A 28 -6.10 2.71 -7.04
N GLY A 29 -5.05 2.28 -6.34
CA GLY A 29 -4.75 2.74 -4.98
C GLY A 29 -4.60 1.61 -3.95
N PRO A 30 -4.40 1.98 -2.68
CA PRO A 30 -4.12 1.01 -1.64
C PRO A 30 -5.34 0.14 -1.35
N LYS A 31 -5.07 -1.11 -0.97
CA LYS A 31 -6.09 -2.06 -0.50
C LYS A 31 -6.27 -1.97 1.02
N PRO A 32 -7.48 -2.24 1.55
CA PRO A 32 -7.69 -2.27 2.99
C PRO A 32 -6.74 -3.24 3.71
N ILE A 33 -6.12 -2.78 4.79
CA ILE A 33 -5.36 -3.62 5.74
C ILE A 33 -6.29 -4.00 6.89
N LYS A 34 -6.44 -5.29 7.18
CA LYS A 34 -7.22 -5.77 8.33
C LYS A 34 -6.33 -5.83 9.56
N TYR A 35 -6.22 -4.71 10.27
CA TYR A 35 -5.45 -4.61 11.51
C TYR A 35 -5.89 -5.67 12.55
N GLY A 36 -4.92 -6.26 13.23
CA GLY A 36 -5.13 -7.38 14.16
C GLY A 36 -5.42 -8.73 13.48
N LYS A 37 -5.36 -8.82 12.14
CA LYS A 37 -5.62 -10.05 11.38
C LYS A 37 -4.61 -10.30 10.27
N ASP A 38 -4.34 -9.29 9.44
CA ASP A 38 -3.37 -9.41 8.35
C ASP A 38 -1.96 -9.54 8.91
N GLN A 39 -1.14 -10.35 8.25
CA GLN A 39 0.26 -10.56 8.62
C GLN A 39 1.19 -9.70 7.77
N CYS A 40 2.18 -9.10 8.42
CA CYS A 40 3.29 -8.43 7.76
C CYS A 40 4.07 -9.44 6.91
N VAL A 41 4.25 -9.14 5.62
CA VAL A 41 4.95 -10.07 4.71
C VAL A 41 6.43 -10.23 5.05
N TYR A 42 7.02 -9.26 5.76
CA TYR A 42 8.43 -9.26 6.16
C TYR A 42 8.63 -9.99 7.50
N CYS A 43 8.22 -9.38 8.62
CA CYS A 43 8.47 -9.93 9.96
C CYS A 43 7.53 -11.08 10.37
N LYS A 44 6.50 -11.39 9.56
CA LYS A 44 5.47 -12.42 9.82
C LYS A 44 4.59 -12.16 11.05
N MET A 45 4.80 -11.06 11.76
CA MET A 45 3.93 -10.62 12.85
C MET A 45 2.59 -10.10 12.32
N THR A 46 1.59 -10.06 13.18
CA THR A 46 0.29 -9.46 12.87
C THR A 46 0.43 -7.95 12.79
N ILE A 47 -0.16 -7.33 11.75
CA ILE A 47 -0.16 -5.87 11.60
C ILE A 47 -1.04 -5.27 12.69
N SER A 48 -0.42 -4.61 13.66
CA SER A 48 -1.03 -4.35 14.96
C SER A 48 -1.56 -2.93 15.12
N ASP A 49 -0.95 -1.95 14.47
CA ASP A 49 -1.26 -0.54 14.65
C ASP A 49 -1.51 0.19 13.32
N ALA A 50 -2.73 0.73 13.18
CA ALA A 50 -3.17 1.46 12.00
C ALA A 50 -2.43 2.78 11.75
N ARG A 51 -1.71 3.30 12.74
CA ARG A 51 -0.85 4.48 12.59
C ARG A 51 0.44 4.19 11.83
N PHE A 52 0.82 2.92 11.70
CA PHE A 52 2.12 2.52 11.16
C PHE A 52 2.05 1.50 10.02
N GLY A 53 0.99 0.69 9.94
CA GLY A 53 0.92 -0.36 8.92
C GLY A 53 0.93 0.18 7.49
N THR A 54 1.96 -0.17 6.72
CA THR A 54 2.22 0.34 5.36
C THR A 54 1.89 -0.71 4.30
N GLN A 55 1.91 -0.28 3.02
CA GLN A 55 1.61 -1.17 1.90
C GLN A 55 2.45 -0.84 0.67
N LEU A 56 3.03 -1.86 0.04
CA LEU A 56 3.58 -1.79 -1.31
C LEU A 56 2.53 -2.35 -2.28
N LEU A 57 2.20 -1.59 -3.33
CA LEU A 57 1.30 -2.01 -4.39
C LEU A 57 2.08 -2.24 -5.69
N THR A 58 1.90 -3.40 -6.33
CA THR A 58 2.52 -3.68 -7.63
C THR A 58 1.66 -3.20 -8.80
N LYS A 59 2.25 -3.03 -9.98
CA LYS A 59 1.54 -2.71 -11.23
C LYS A 59 0.50 -3.75 -11.62
N LYS A 60 0.67 -4.99 -11.15
CA LYS A 60 -0.31 -6.10 -11.31
C LYS A 60 -1.42 -6.08 -10.25
N GLY A 61 -1.43 -5.08 -9.36
CA GLY A 61 -2.42 -4.90 -8.31
C GLY A 61 -2.24 -5.82 -7.10
N ARG A 62 -1.06 -6.41 -6.88
CA ARG A 62 -0.77 -7.17 -5.66
C ARG A 62 -0.39 -6.19 -4.54
N ALA A 63 -1.01 -6.33 -3.37
CA ALA A 63 -0.69 -5.57 -2.19
C ALA A 63 0.16 -6.41 -1.23
N TYR A 64 1.27 -5.86 -0.76
CA TYR A 64 2.13 -6.40 0.28
C TYR A 64 1.99 -5.50 1.49
N ASN A 65 1.47 -6.03 2.60
CA ASN A 65 1.22 -5.26 3.81
C ASN A 65 2.37 -5.46 4.82
N PHE A 66 2.69 -4.41 5.58
CA PHE A 66 3.77 -4.41 6.55
C PHE A 66 3.32 -3.83 7.89
N ASP A 67 3.95 -4.27 8.98
CA ASP A 67 3.57 -3.81 10.34
C ASP A 67 4.03 -2.37 10.60
N ASP A 68 5.18 -1.97 10.04
CA ASP A 68 5.59 -0.57 9.95
C ASP A 68 6.50 -0.31 8.74
N VAL A 69 6.96 0.94 8.61
CA VAL A 69 7.81 1.38 7.49
C VAL A 69 9.15 0.64 7.44
N SER A 70 9.72 0.21 8.58
CA SER A 70 11.01 -0.49 8.61
C SER A 70 10.91 -1.85 7.91
N CYS A 71 9.80 -2.55 8.12
CA CYS A 71 9.48 -3.81 7.43
C CYS A 71 9.36 -3.62 5.91
N MET A 72 8.71 -2.53 5.46
CA MET A 72 8.54 -2.22 4.05
C MET A 72 9.87 -1.89 3.36
N ILE A 73 10.74 -1.14 4.03
CA ILE A 73 12.09 -0.81 3.52
C ILE A 73 12.93 -2.08 3.42
N ALA A 74 12.94 -2.89 4.49
CA ALA A 74 13.72 -4.13 4.51
C ALA A 74 13.28 -5.10 3.40
N PHE A 75 11.98 -5.28 3.22
CA PHE A 75 11.44 -6.07 2.11
C PHE A 75 11.82 -5.52 0.73
N SER A 76 11.75 -4.20 0.54
CA SER A 76 12.14 -3.57 -0.73
C SER A 76 13.63 -3.79 -1.03
N LYS A 77 14.50 -3.79 -0.01
CA LYS A 77 15.94 -4.04 -0.15
C LYS A 77 16.29 -5.48 -0.50
N GLU A 78 15.46 -6.45 -0.12
CA GLU A 78 15.64 -7.85 -0.52
C GLU A 78 15.36 -8.11 -2.01
N GLY A 79 14.71 -7.17 -2.71
CA GLY A 79 14.50 -7.25 -4.16
C GLY A 79 13.46 -8.30 -4.58
N GLN A 80 12.59 -8.76 -3.68
CA GLN A 80 11.51 -9.71 -4.03
C GLN A 80 10.49 -9.11 -5.02
N VAL A 81 10.37 -7.79 -5.06
CA VAL A 81 9.61 -7.03 -6.05
C VAL A 81 10.56 -5.99 -6.65
N GLY A 82 10.81 -6.06 -7.96
CA GLY A 82 11.66 -5.11 -8.66
C GLY A 82 11.06 -3.69 -8.64
N PRO A 83 11.88 -2.62 -8.55
CA PRO A 83 11.39 -1.24 -8.59
C PRO A 83 10.47 -0.93 -9.77
N GLU A 84 10.73 -1.56 -10.92
CA GLU A 84 9.93 -1.46 -12.15
C GLU A 84 8.55 -2.12 -12.05
N ASP A 85 8.33 -3.02 -11.11
CA ASP A 85 7.06 -3.70 -10.85
C ASP A 85 6.23 -3.01 -9.77
N ILE A 86 6.82 -2.07 -9.03
CA ILE A 86 6.13 -1.27 -8.01
C ILE A 86 5.26 -0.23 -8.72
N ALA A 87 3.98 -0.17 -8.36
CA ALA A 87 3.08 0.90 -8.76
C ALA A 87 3.22 2.09 -7.81
N ASP A 88 3.18 1.84 -6.50
CA ASP A 88 3.27 2.89 -5.48
C ASP A 88 3.58 2.29 -4.09
N LEU A 89 4.05 3.14 -3.18
CA LEU A 89 4.27 2.83 -1.77
C LEU A 89 3.35 3.69 -0.93
N TYR A 90 2.62 3.06 -0.01
CA TYR A 90 1.63 3.71 0.82
C TYR A 90 2.00 3.66 2.29
N VAL A 91 1.90 4.81 2.96
CA VAL A 91 2.09 4.96 4.41
C VAL A 91 0.85 5.65 4.98
N PRO A 92 0.36 5.24 6.16
CA PRO A 92 -0.81 5.87 6.75
C PRO A 92 -0.45 7.25 7.30
N ASP A 93 -1.32 8.22 7.08
CA ASP A 93 -1.29 9.45 7.86
C ASP A 93 -1.53 9.12 9.34
N TYR A 94 -0.68 9.64 10.22
CA TYR A 94 -0.60 9.24 11.63
C TYR A 94 -1.90 9.47 12.39
N HIS A 95 -2.66 10.50 12.03
CA HIS A 95 -3.91 10.86 12.71
C HIS A 95 -5.12 10.13 12.11
N THR A 96 -5.29 10.20 10.79
CA THR A 96 -6.46 9.67 10.10
C THR A 96 -6.36 8.17 9.81
N LYS A 97 -5.15 7.61 9.86
CA LYS A 97 -4.81 6.21 9.51
C LYS A 97 -5.11 5.87 8.05
N LYS A 98 -5.38 6.88 7.21
CA LYS A 98 -5.63 6.69 5.78
C LYS A 98 -4.30 6.57 5.05
N LEU A 99 -4.21 5.59 4.16
CA LEU A 99 -3.04 5.33 3.32
C LEU A 99 -2.91 6.40 2.22
N TYR A 100 -1.72 6.97 2.09
CA TYR A 100 -1.34 7.91 1.03
C TYR A 100 -0.02 7.52 0.38
N PRO A 101 0.21 7.87 -0.90
CA PRO A 101 1.51 7.72 -1.54
C PRO A 101 2.60 8.38 -0.71
N VAL A 102 3.77 7.76 -0.59
CA VAL A 102 4.92 8.32 0.15
C VAL A 102 5.31 9.73 -0.32
N THR A 103 5.12 10.02 -1.61
CA THR A 103 5.41 11.31 -2.24
C THR A 103 4.48 12.44 -1.80
N ALA A 104 3.37 12.10 -1.14
CA ALA A 104 2.34 13.04 -0.70
C ALA A 104 2.36 13.30 0.82
N LEU A 105 3.43 12.87 1.51
CA LEU A 105 3.52 12.83 2.97
C LEU A 105 4.80 13.52 3.48
N PHE A 106 4.74 13.99 4.72
CA PHE A 106 5.88 14.47 5.51
C PHE A 106 6.20 13.46 6.61
N PHE A 107 7.47 13.22 6.91
CA PHE A 107 7.86 12.16 7.85
C PHE A 107 8.61 12.70 9.06
N LEU A 108 8.26 12.20 10.24
CA LEU A 108 8.95 12.48 11.51
C LEU A 108 9.54 11.20 12.05
N LYS A 109 10.84 11.20 12.37
CA LYS A 109 11.49 10.15 13.12
C LYS A 109 11.67 10.56 14.57
N SER A 110 11.13 9.77 15.50
CA SER A 110 11.30 9.96 16.94
C SER A 110 11.11 8.65 17.68
N GLU A 111 12.05 8.28 18.56
CA GLU A 111 11.96 7.07 19.39
C GLU A 111 10.72 7.03 20.30
N GLN A 112 10.13 8.21 20.55
CA GLN A 112 8.90 8.36 21.34
C GLN A 112 7.64 7.90 20.59
N LEU A 113 7.71 7.73 19.26
CA LEU A 113 6.60 7.20 18.46
C LEU A 113 6.30 5.74 18.78
N LYS A 114 7.34 4.96 19.13
CA LYS A 114 7.24 3.55 19.53
C LYS A 114 6.45 2.71 18.52
N SER A 115 6.87 2.71 17.25
CA SER A 115 6.22 1.89 16.23
C SER A 115 6.39 0.39 16.51
N PRO A 116 5.50 -0.49 16.00
CA PRO A 116 5.52 -1.93 16.30
C PRO A 116 6.88 -2.60 16.10
N MET A 117 7.60 -2.23 15.05
CA MET A 117 8.92 -2.80 14.71
C MET A 117 10.07 -1.80 14.90
N ARG A 118 9.85 -0.76 15.71
CA ARG A 118 10.86 0.26 16.07
C ARG A 118 11.48 1.01 14.90
N GLY A 119 10.78 1.06 13.76
CA GLY A 119 11.09 2.04 12.71
C GLY A 119 10.96 3.48 13.21
N ASP A 120 10.08 3.72 14.19
CA ASP A 120 9.91 4.98 14.91
C ASP A 120 9.75 6.19 13.98
N ILE A 121 9.04 5.96 12.88
CA ILE A 121 8.72 6.95 11.85
C ILE A 121 7.21 7.02 11.70
N ALA A 122 6.68 8.24 11.76
CA ALA A 122 5.30 8.56 11.48
C ALA A 122 5.22 9.45 10.23
N ALA A 123 4.12 9.31 9.48
CA ALA A 123 3.87 10.14 8.31
C ALA A 123 2.65 11.04 8.52
N PHE A 124 2.67 12.22 7.93
CA PHE A 124 1.65 13.25 8.10
C PHE A 124 1.24 13.79 6.74
N LYS A 125 -0.06 13.95 6.52
CA LYS A 125 -0.56 14.54 5.28
C LYS A 125 -0.32 16.04 5.20
N ASN A 126 -0.31 16.71 6.35
CA ASN A 126 -0.06 18.14 6.49
C ASN A 126 1.24 18.40 7.26
N GLU A 127 2.03 19.36 6.81
CA GLU A 127 3.27 19.75 7.48
C GLU A 127 3.01 20.32 8.90
N SER A 128 1.87 20.99 9.11
CA SER A 128 1.48 21.52 10.41
C SER A 128 1.31 20.42 11.46
N ASP A 129 0.75 19.27 11.07
CA ASP A 129 0.55 18.14 11.96
C ASP A 129 1.89 17.51 12.35
N LEU A 130 2.82 17.42 11.40
CA LEU A 130 4.20 17.01 11.67
C LEU A 130 4.85 17.94 12.69
N LYS A 131 4.81 19.26 12.48
CA LYS A 131 5.44 20.24 13.37
C LYS A 131 4.88 20.16 14.79
N HIS A 132 3.57 20.07 14.92
CA HIS A 132 2.91 19.89 16.23
C HIS A 132 3.32 18.60 16.93
N MET A 133 3.47 17.51 16.19
CA MET A 133 3.92 16.24 16.77
C MET A 133 5.42 16.27 17.10
N GLN A 134 6.23 16.96 16.31
CA GLN A 134 7.66 17.16 16.56
C GLN A 134 7.90 17.98 17.83
N GLU A 135 7.11 19.02 18.08
CA GLU A 135 7.19 19.79 19.34
C GLU A 135 6.91 18.91 20.57
N LYS A 136 6.00 17.94 20.45
CA LYS A 136 5.60 17.05 21.56
C LYS A 136 6.54 15.88 21.77
N LEU A 137 7.04 15.29 20.69
CA LEU A 137 7.79 14.03 20.72
C LEU A 137 9.28 14.22 20.46
N GLY A 138 9.71 15.45 20.15
CA GLY A 138 11.02 15.72 19.57
C GLY A 138 11.20 15.02 18.23
N GLY A 139 12.46 14.83 17.85
CA GLY A 139 12.83 14.07 16.66
C GLY A 139 13.14 14.92 15.44
N GLU A 140 13.38 14.24 14.32
CA GLU A 140 13.88 14.82 13.08
C GLU A 140 12.89 14.62 11.95
N GLN A 141 12.62 15.68 11.19
CA GLN A 141 11.90 15.57 9.94
C GLN A 141 12.80 14.93 8.88
N LEU A 142 12.30 13.89 8.21
CA LEU A 142 13.02 13.18 7.16
C LEU A 142 12.27 13.27 5.82
N THR A 143 13.01 13.22 4.72
CA THR A 143 12.45 12.94 3.41
C THR A 143 12.33 11.43 3.19
N TRP A 144 11.51 11.04 2.22
CA TRP A 144 11.39 9.62 1.85
C TRP A 144 12.74 9.04 1.41
N GLU A 145 13.55 9.81 0.67
CA GLU A 145 14.88 9.39 0.22
C GLU A 145 15.86 9.16 1.38
N GLN A 146 15.74 9.89 2.49
CA GLN A 146 16.54 9.62 3.69
C GLN A 146 16.08 8.35 4.40
N ILE A 147 14.79 8.04 4.35
CA ILE A 147 14.19 6.86 4.96
C ILE A 147 14.49 5.59 4.15
N SER A 148 14.42 5.66 2.82
CA SER A 148 14.48 4.49 1.93
C SER A 148 15.89 4.09 1.49
N LYS A 149 16.93 4.84 1.87
CA LYS A 149 18.34 4.48 1.67
C LYS A 149 18.72 3.26 2.49
#